data_AF-A0A4P8QUV8-F1
#
_entry.id   AF-A0A4P8QUV8-F1
#
_cell.length_a   1.000
_cell.length_b   1.000
_cell.length_c   1.000
_cell.angle_alpha   90.00
_cell.angle_beta   90.00
_cell.angle_gamma   90.00
#
_symmetry.space_group_name_H-M   'P 1'
#
loop_
_entity.id
_entity.type
_entity.pdbx_description
1 polymer ?
#
loop_
_entity_poly.entity_id
_entity_poly.type
_entity_poly.pdbx_seq_one_letter_code
_entity_poly.pdbx_strand_id
1 'polypeptide(L)'
;MSVSRPFLARESEDEAAWQTRIAQGGCFIVAEAALNDAVPWLAERWGGSLDQTRLYWGETGRIHASVASYCIPVHTANWEQVRAHIVTQDGWGLGLQLAWFMQAYSPLDQLLDVVKHLRHWSLVTSPSGDDAILRISDWQVISQLLSASNAQEACALFGPVASFCDLSPDGKVQTLSLISREPHTIPDTLPRQLSNGQWQSIMAPSEHQVLKRYMAHLKSYHPRWQDSDEESLFTFTRRQAEQARLNGFNNDRDIVRWLALATELEPDFILQPWAQRILAQPENIGTQNRMDRLYSAALEHQENENA
;
A
#
# COMPACT_ATOMS: atom_id res chain seq x y z
N MET A 1 14.21 32.31 4.56
CA MET A 1 13.78 30.97 4.14
C MET A 1 14.70 29.97 4.83
N SER A 2 14.20 29.23 5.82
CA SER A 2 14.99 28.20 6.50
C SER A 2 15.14 27.02 5.56
N VAL A 3 16.36 26.69 5.15
CA VAL A 3 16.64 25.47 4.40
C VAL A 3 16.40 24.31 5.38
N SER A 4 15.29 23.59 5.21
CA SER A 4 15.00 22.42 6.04
C SER A 4 16.17 21.46 5.91
N ARG A 5 16.82 21.13 7.03
CA ARG A 5 17.91 20.15 7.03
C ARG A 5 17.31 18.78 6.71
N PRO A 6 18.01 17.94 5.92
CA PRO A 6 17.57 16.56 5.77
C PRO A 6 17.56 15.88 7.14
N PHE A 7 16.44 15.23 7.47
CA PHE A 7 16.28 14.45 8.71
C PHE A 7 16.34 12.93 8.46
N LEU A 8 16.17 12.53 7.21
CA LEU A 8 16.14 11.13 6.76
C LEU A 8 17.38 10.85 5.91
N ALA A 9 18.14 9.82 6.27
CA ALA A 9 19.21 9.27 5.46
C ALA A 9 18.68 8.08 4.64
N ARG A 10 19.14 7.99 3.40
CA ARG A 10 18.88 6.85 2.52
C ARG A 10 20.22 6.27 2.09
N GLU A 11 20.41 4.98 2.38
CA GLU A 11 21.63 4.26 2.10
C GLU A 11 21.33 3.03 1.25
N SER A 12 22.28 2.65 0.41
CA SER A 12 22.26 1.39 -0.33
C SER A 12 23.33 0.49 0.24
N GLU A 13 22.93 -0.71 0.60
CA GLU A 13 23.75 -1.72 1.24
C GLU A 13 23.71 -3.02 0.43
N ASP A 14 24.68 -3.88 0.67
CA ASP A 14 24.73 -5.24 0.13
C ASP A 14 24.24 -6.26 1.16
N GLU A 15 24.09 -7.51 0.71
CA GLU A 15 23.66 -8.62 1.55
C GLU A 15 24.61 -8.85 2.76
N ALA A 16 25.91 -8.55 2.61
CA ALA A 16 26.89 -8.75 3.68
C ALA A 16 26.69 -7.74 4.83
N ALA A 17 26.38 -6.49 4.51
CA ALA A 17 26.02 -5.48 5.50
C ALA A 17 24.73 -5.88 6.25
N TRP A 18 23.72 -6.38 5.54
CA TRP A 18 22.50 -6.88 6.17
C TRP A 18 22.74 -8.08 7.09
N GLN A 19 23.54 -9.06 6.67
CA GLN A 19 23.91 -10.19 7.54
C GLN A 19 24.68 -9.74 8.79
N THR A 20 25.48 -8.67 8.68
CA THR A 20 26.15 -8.05 9.83
C THR A 20 25.13 -7.45 10.81
N ARG A 21 24.09 -6.78 10.31
CA ARG A 21 22.98 -6.27 11.15
C ARG A 21 22.24 -7.41 11.85
N ILE A 22 21.96 -8.51 11.14
CA ILE A 22 21.34 -9.71 11.74
C ILE A 22 22.21 -10.26 12.88
N ALA A 23 23.53 -10.33 12.70
CA ALA A 23 24.45 -10.79 13.74
C ALA A 23 24.50 -9.86 14.97
N GLN A 24 24.21 -8.57 14.80
CA GLN A 24 24.08 -7.60 15.90
C GLN A 24 22.76 -7.74 16.67
N GLY A 25 21.78 -8.47 16.12
CA GLY A 25 20.47 -8.70 16.73
C GLY A 25 19.48 -7.54 16.56
N GLY A 26 18.27 -7.72 17.10
CA GLY A 26 17.20 -6.75 16.98
C GLY A 26 16.67 -6.56 15.56
N CYS A 27 16.81 -7.57 14.70
CA CYS A 27 16.30 -7.54 13.33
C CYS A 27 14.94 -8.23 13.24
N PHE A 28 14.02 -7.65 12.48
CA PHE A 28 12.68 -8.18 12.26
C PHE A 28 12.30 -8.06 10.79
N ILE A 29 11.40 -8.93 10.37
CA ILE A 29 10.75 -8.90 9.07
C ILE A 29 9.26 -8.73 9.30
N VAL A 30 8.64 -7.77 8.63
CA VAL A 30 7.19 -7.55 8.64
C VAL A 30 6.65 -7.89 7.26
N ALA A 31 5.79 -8.90 7.19
CA ALA A 31 5.25 -9.42 5.94
C ALA A 31 3.75 -9.76 6.06
N GLU A 32 3.05 -9.82 4.93
CA GLU A 32 1.60 -10.04 4.87
C GLU A 32 1.25 -11.47 4.48
N ALA A 33 0.34 -12.10 5.24
CA ALA A 33 -0.22 -13.40 4.90
C ALA A 33 -1.04 -13.39 3.60
N ALA A 34 -1.56 -12.22 3.20
CA ALA A 34 -2.26 -12.04 1.94
C ALA A 34 -1.35 -12.26 0.71
N LEU A 35 -0.06 -11.98 0.86
CA LEU A 35 0.93 -12.10 -0.22
C LEU A 35 1.67 -13.44 -0.19
N ASN A 36 1.76 -14.06 0.99
CA ASN A 36 2.57 -15.25 1.19
C ASN A 36 2.06 -16.08 2.37
N ASP A 37 1.64 -17.32 2.08
CA ASP A 37 1.06 -18.24 3.04
C ASP A 37 2.06 -18.83 4.04
N ALA A 38 3.36 -18.71 3.79
CA ALA A 38 4.41 -19.11 4.74
C ALA A 38 4.56 -18.11 5.92
N VAL A 39 4.04 -16.89 5.78
CA VAL A 39 4.22 -15.81 6.76
C VAL A 39 3.72 -16.18 8.16
N PRO A 40 2.47 -16.66 8.37
CA PRO A 40 1.99 -17.00 9.70
C PRO A 40 2.82 -18.11 10.35
N TRP A 41 3.18 -19.15 9.58
CA TRP A 41 3.95 -20.27 10.11
C TRP A 41 5.36 -19.83 10.54
N LEU A 42 6.05 -19.00 9.76
CA LEU A 42 7.35 -18.45 10.16
C LEU A 42 7.24 -17.56 11.41
N ALA A 43 6.19 -16.74 11.47
CA ALA A 43 5.93 -15.88 12.61
C ALA A 43 5.69 -16.69 13.89
N GLU A 44 4.86 -17.73 13.84
CA GLU A 44 4.63 -18.60 15.00
C GLU A 44 5.91 -19.35 15.41
N ARG A 45 6.62 -19.92 14.43
CA ARG A 45 7.84 -20.69 14.69
C ARG A 45 8.92 -19.88 15.38
N TRP A 46 9.14 -18.63 14.95
CA TRP A 46 10.26 -17.80 15.41
C TRP A 46 9.86 -16.73 16.42
N GLY A 47 8.59 -16.36 16.49
CA GLY A 47 8.04 -15.39 17.44
C GLY A 47 7.17 -16.01 18.54
N GLY A 48 7.02 -17.33 18.58
CA GLY A 48 6.39 -18.08 19.67
C GLY A 48 4.89 -18.26 19.56
N SER A 49 4.14 -17.23 19.14
CA SER A 49 2.70 -17.35 18.89
C SER A 49 2.18 -16.34 17.88
N LEU A 50 1.10 -16.69 17.19
CA LEU A 50 0.42 -15.78 16.25
C LEU A 50 -0.19 -14.56 16.96
N ASP A 51 -0.67 -14.69 18.20
CA ASP A 51 -1.25 -13.56 18.94
C ASP A 51 -0.19 -12.50 19.31
N GLN A 52 1.07 -12.91 19.51
CA GLN A 52 2.19 -12.01 19.77
C GLN A 52 2.74 -11.36 18.51
N THR A 53 2.74 -12.07 17.37
CA THR A 53 3.41 -11.62 16.13
C THR A 53 2.48 -10.92 15.16
N ARG A 54 1.17 -11.22 15.18
CA ARG A 54 0.18 -10.62 14.27
C ARG A 54 -0.02 -9.15 14.58
N LEU A 55 0.00 -8.28 13.58
CA LEU A 55 -0.26 -6.86 13.77
C LEU A 55 -1.74 -6.61 14.05
N TYR A 56 -2.67 -7.21 13.31
CA TYR A 56 -4.10 -7.08 13.63
C TYR A 56 -4.43 -7.77 14.97
N TRP A 57 -5.15 -7.06 15.84
CA TRP A 57 -5.39 -7.47 17.22
C TRP A 57 -6.83 -7.89 17.50
N GLY A 58 -7.02 -8.53 18.65
CA GLY A 58 -8.33 -8.96 19.14
C GLY A 58 -9.03 -9.91 18.17
N GLU A 59 -10.37 -9.88 18.21
CA GLU A 59 -11.20 -10.75 17.40
C GLU A 59 -11.10 -10.43 15.90
N THR A 60 -11.02 -9.14 15.55
CA THR A 60 -10.81 -8.68 14.17
C THR A 60 -9.53 -9.27 13.58
N GLY A 61 -8.43 -9.28 14.34
CA GLY A 61 -7.18 -9.89 13.89
C GLY A 61 -7.26 -11.41 13.70
N ARG A 62 -8.08 -12.10 14.50
CA ARG A 62 -8.31 -13.54 14.35
C ARG A 62 -9.14 -13.87 13.11
N ILE A 63 -10.23 -13.14 12.91
CA ILE A 63 -11.11 -13.29 11.73
C ILE A 63 -10.34 -13.00 10.44
N HIS A 64 -9.45 -12.00 10.46
CA HIS A 64 -8.69 -11.56 9.30
C HIS A 64 -7.24 -12.08 9.29
N ALA A 65 -6.97 -13.20 9.97
CA ALA A 65 -5.60 -13.74 10.09
C ALA A 65 -4.95 -14.06 8.73
N SER A 66 -5.74 -14.43 7.73
CA SER A 66 -5.29 -14.73 6.35
C SER A 66 -4.84 -13.49 5.57
N VAL A 67 -5.21 -12.29 6.02
CA VAL A 67 -4.83 -11.02 5.38
C VAL A 67 -4.05 -10.10 6.31
N ALA A 68 -3.64 -10.60 7.48
CA ALA A 68 -2.89 -9.83 8.46
C ALA A 68 -1.40 -9.76 8.12
N SER A 69 -0.77 -8.68 8.58
CA SER A 69 0.68 -8.59 8.67
C SER A 69 1.20 -9.27 9.93
N TYR A 70 2.39 -9.86 9.87
CA TYR A 70 3.08 -10.50 10.99
C TYR A 70 4.51 -9.98 11.12
N CYS A 71 4.97 -9.82 12.36
CA CYS A 71 6.34 -9.47 12.69
C CYS A 71 7.13 -10.74 13.06
N ILE A 72 8.19 -11.03 12.31
CA ILE A 72 9.01 -12.24 12.41
C ILE A 72 10.40 -11.84 12.93
N PRO A 73 10.83 -12.31 14.10
CA PRO A 73 12.20 -12.10 14.56
C PRO A 73 13.22 -12.76 13.62
N VAL A 74 14.31 -12.05 13.31
CA VAL A 74 15.38 -12.54 12.43
C VAL A 74 16.72 -12.56 13.18
N HIS A 75 17.41 -13.69 13.07
CA HIS A 75 18.72 -13.95 13.64
C HIS A 75 19.52 -14.88 12.72
N THR A 76 20.83 -15.00 12.95
CA THR A 76 21.73 -15.75 12.04
C THR A 76 21.26 -17.18 11.77
N ALA A 77 20.69 -17.86 12.78
CA ALA A 77 20.24 -19.24 12.65
C ALA A 77 18.94 -19.44 11.83
N ASN A 78 18.13 -18.40 11.58
CA ASN A 78 16.89 -18.53 10.80
C ASN A 78 16.89 -17.73 9.49
N TRP A 79 17.90 -16.88 9.25
CA TRP A 79 17.92 -15.99 8.10
C TRP A 79 17.75 -16.70 6.76
N GLU A 80 18.50 -17.78 6.50
CA GLU A 80 18.39 -18.51 5.23
C GLU A 80 16.96 -19.00 4.98
N GLN A 81 16.29 -19.50 6.02
CA GLN A 81 14.91 -19.95 5.91
C GLN A 81 13.95 -18.80 5.66
N VAL A 82 14.08 -17.70 6.40
CA VAL A 82 13.23 -16.51 6.22
C VAL A 82 13.41 -15.94 4.82
N ARG A 83 14.65 -15.76 4.36
CA ARG A 83 14.96 -15.27 3.02
C ARG A 83 14.33 -16.15 1.93
N ALA A 84 14.52 -17.47 2.02
CA ALA A 84 14.04 -18.40 1.00
C ALA A 84 12.51 -18.43 0.86
N HIS A 85 11.77 -18.12 1.93
CA HIS A 85 10.31 -18.16 1.90
C HIS A 85 9.70 -16.79 1.70
N ILE A 86 10.29 -15.72 2.24
CA ILE A 86 9.69 -14.38 2.26
C ILE A 86 10.27 -13.47 1.17
N VAL A 87 11.60 -13.39 1.04
CA VAL A 87 12.31 -12.43 0.17
C VAL A 87 12.44 -13.01 -1.24
N THR A 88 11.31 -13.35 -1.86
CA THR A 88 11.26 -14.08 -3.14
C THR A 88 10.85 -13.22 -4.33
N GLN A 89 10.18 -12.08 -4.08
CA GLN A 89 9.73 -11.13 -5.09
C GLN A 89 9.77 -9.71 -4.51
N ASP A 90 9.97 -8.66 -5.30
CA ASP A 90 9.88 -7.29 -4.80
C ASP A 90 8.50 -7.01 -4.17
N GLY A 91 8.46 -6.15 -3.15
CA GLY A 91 7.22 -5.80 -2.44
C GLY A 91 6.67 -6.92 -1.55
N TRP A 92 7.50 -7.88 -1.14
CA TRP A 92 7.14 -8.94 -0.19
C TRP A 92 6.81 -8.41 1.22
N GLY A 93 7.36 -7.24 1.58
CA GLY A 93 7.23 -6.66 2.92
C GLY A 93 8.34 -5.67 3.25
N LEU A 94 8.76 -5.66 4.52
CA LEU A 94 9.67 -4.68 5.11
C LEU A 94 10.61 -5.34 6.13
N GLY A 95 11.90 -5.00 6.08
CA GLY A 95 12.87 -5.30 7.14
C GLY A 95 12.99 -4.16 8.15
N LEU A 96 13.29 -4.52 9.41
CA LEU A 96 13.50 -3.57 10.50
C LEU A 96 14.77 -3.93 11.27
N GLN A 97 15.49 -2.92 11.73
CA GLN A 97 16.49 -3.07 12.80
C GLN A 97 16.14 -2.13 13.94
N LEU A 98 16.18 -2.62 15.18
CA LEU A 98 15.92 -1.83 16.37
C LEU A 98 17.10 -0.96 16.78
N ALA A 99 16.76 0.12 17.47
CA ALA A 99 17.75 1.00 18.08
C ALA A 99 18.52 0.31 19.21
N TRP A 100 19.75 0.76 19.41
CA TRP A 100 20.69 0.18 20.37
C TRP A 100 20.12 0.04 21.79
N PHE A 101 19.25 0.96 22.23
CA PHE A 101 18.65 0.89 23.57
C PHE A 101 17.71 -0.32 23.75
N MET A 102 17.16 -0.86 22.66
CA MET A 102 16.33 -2.06 22.71
C MET A 102 17.14 -3.32 23.02
N GLN A 103 18.47 -3.28 22.89
CA GLN A 103 19.34 -4.42 23.23
C GLN A 103 19.32 -4.77 24.73
N ALA A 104 18.87 -3.86 25.59
CA ALA A 104 18.67 -4.13 27.01
C ALA A 104 17.46 -5.03 27.32
N TYR A 105 16.57 -5.21 26.34
CA TYR A 105 15.32 -5.96 26.48
C TYR A 105 15.51 -7.42 26.03
N SER A 106 14.70 -8.33 26.58
CA SER A 106 14.67 -9.70 26.09
C SER A 106 14.15 -9.76 24.65
N PRO A 107 14.48 -10.81 23.86
CA PRO A 107 13.95 -10.93 22.50
C PRO A 107 12.41 -10.89 22.42
N LEU A 108 11.73 -11.45 23.42
CA LEU A 108 10.27 -11.39 23.49
C LEU A 108 9.78 -9.97 23.76
N ASP A 109 10.40 -9.25 24.69
CA ASP A 109 10.01 -7.87 24.98
C ASP A 109 10.27 -6.96 23.78
N GLN A 110 11.38 -7.15 23.06
CA GLN A 110 11.65 -6.47 21.79
C GLN A 110 10.53 -6.71 20.77
N LEU A 111 10.13 -7.98 20.57
CA LEU A 111 9.04 -8.33 19.67
C LEU A 111 7.73 -7.64 20.08
N LEU A 112 7.36 -7.72 21.37
CA LEU A 112 6.12 -7.15 21.88
C LEU A 112 6.09 -5.63 21.74
N ASP A 113 7.20 -4.95 22.02
CA ASP A 113 7.30 -3.50 21.88
C ASP A 113 7.22 -3.05 20.42
N VAL A 114 7.87 -3.78 19.51
CA VAL A 114 7.79 -3.49 18.07
C VAL A 114 6.39 -3.72 17.54
N VAL A 115 5.77 -4.86 17.86
CA VAL A 115 4.40 -5.17 17.42
C VAL A 115 3.43 -4.14 17.98
N LYS A 116 3.56 -3.78 19.27
CA LYS A 116 2.78 -2.71 19.88
C LYS A 116 2.96 -1.39 19.14
N HIS A 117 4.20 -1.01 18.82
CA HIS A 117 4.48 0.22 18.07
C HIS A 117 3.82 0.22 16.69
N LEU A 118 4.04 -0.82 15.89
CA LEU A 118 3.49 -0.93 14.54
C LEU A 118 1.95 -0.95 14.53
N ARG A 119 1.31 -1.53 15.55
CA ARG A 119 -0.15 -1.49 15.74
C ARG A 119 -0.70 -0.07 15.91
N HIS A 120 0.04 0.82 16.58
CA HIS A 120 -0.38 2.22 16.70
C HIS A 120 -0.31 2.99 15.38
N TRP A 121 0.26 2.39 14.33
CA TRP A 121 0.35 2.97 13.00
C TRP A 121 -0.50 2.24 11.96
N SER A 122 -1.15 1.12 12.31
CA SER A 122 -1.90 0.32 11.33
C SER A 122 -3.30 0.85 11.02
N LEU A 123 -3.83 1.79 11.82
CA LEU A 123 -5.10 2.47 11.53
C LEU A 123 -4.86 3.96 11.45
N VAL A 124 -5.24 4.55 10.32
CA VAL A 124 -5.08 5.98 10.02
C VAL A 124 -6.41 6.59 9.64
N THR A 125 -6.59 7.87 9.94
CA THR A 125 -7.73 8.66 9.45
C THR A 125 -7.24 9.58 8.35
N SER A 126 -7.94 9.56 7.22
CA SER A 126 -7.73 10.46 6.09
C SER A 126 -8.12 11.90 6.44
N PRO A 127 -7.66 12.89 5.66
CA PRO A 127 -8.09 14.28 5.85
C PRO A 127 -9.60 14.53 5.72
N SER A 128 -10.33 13.67 5.00
CA SER A 128 -11.80 13.72 4.89
C SER A 128 -12.52 13.13 6.10
N GLY A 129 -11.80 12.48 7.02
CA GLY A 129 -12.36 11.86 8.22
C GLY A 129 -12.63 10.36 8.08
N ASP A 130 -12.29 9.75 6.94
CA ASP A 130 -12.47 8.32 6.72
C ASP A 130 -11.31 7.51 7.29
N ASP A 131 -11.60 6.45 8.04
CA ASP A 131 -10.60 5.53 8.58
C ASP A 131 -10.16 4.50 7.53
N ALA A 132 -8.87 4.21 7.50
CA ALA A 132 -8.25 3.23 6.62
C ALA A 132 -7.16 2.43 7.32
N ILE A 133 -6.97 1.18 6.90
CA ILE A 133 -5.86 0.36 7.35
C ILE A 133 -4.60 0.76 6.58
N LEU A 134 -3.56 1.16 7.30
CA LEU A 134 -2.25 1.45 6.72
C LEU A 134 -1.46 0.14 6.60
N ARG A 135 -1.00 -0.17 5.39
CA ARG A 135 -0.11 -1.33 5.12
C ARG A 135 1.31 -1.04 5.62
N ILE A 136 1.49 -1.09 6.93
CA ILE A 136 2.75 -0.77 7.62
C ILE A 136 3.91 -1.72 7.27
N SER A 137 3.60 -2.88 6.71
CA SER A 137 4.53 -3.87 6.17
C SER A 137 5.04 -3.52 4.76
N ASP A 138 4.42 -2.57 4.06
CA ASP A 138 4.76 -2.25 2.67
C ASP A 138 5.83 -1.16 2.62
N TRP A 139 6.99 -1.49 2.07
CA TRP A 139 8.08 -0.54 1.90
C TRP A 139 7.67 0.73 1.14
N GLN A 140 6.85 0.62 0.09
CA GLN A 140 6.43 1.78 -0.69
C GLN A 140 5.58 2.72 0.15
N VAL A 141 4.73 2.18 1.03
CA VAL A 141 3.91 2.97 1.96
C VAL A 141 4.81 3.67 2.99
N ILE A 142 5.70 2.95 3.65
CA ILE A 142 6.59 3.51 4.68
C ILE A 142 7.54 4.56 4.11
N SER A 143 8.18 4.27 2.97
CA SER A 143 9.16 5.17 2.36
C SER A 143 8.52 6.48 1.88
N GLN A 144 7.30 6.42 1.32
CA GLN A 144 6.54 7.62 0.93
C GLN A 144 6.08 8.41 2.15
N LEU A 145 5.52 7.72 3.15
CA LEU A 145 5.08 8.35 4.40
C LEU A 145 6.23 9.10 5.08
N LEU A 146 7.41 8.47 5.20
CA LEU A 146 8.61 9.10 5.76
C LEU A 146 9.09 10.28 4.91
N SER A 147 9.04 10.18 3.60
CA SER A 147 9.47 11.25 2.68
C SER A 147 8.55 12.48 2.75
N ALA A 148 7.26 12.27 3.05
CA ALA A 148 6.27 13.33 3.20
C ALA A 148 6.13 13.84 4.65
N SER A 149 6.87 13.25 5.59
CA SER A 149 6.84 13.63 7.01
C SER A 149 7.84 14.75 7.31
N ASN A 150 7.62 15.47 8.41
CA ASN A 150 8.64 16.29 9.06
C ASN A 150 9.48 15.46 10.06
N ALA A 151 10.52 16.07 10.64
CA ALA A 151 11.43 15.38 11.56
C ALA A 151 10.73 14.79 12.79
N GLN A 152 9.74 15.47 13.38
CA GLN A 152 9.00 14.98 14.54
C GLN A 152 8.08 13.81 14.17
N GLU A 153 7.38 13.91 13.05
CA GLU A 153 6.53 12.85 12.49
C GLU A 153 7.36 11.61 12.16
N ALA A 154 8.53 11.78 11.55
CA ALA A 154 9.45 10.69 11.28
C ALA A 154 9.97 10.07 12.58
N CYS A 155 10.37 10.87 13.58
CA CYS A 155 10.76 10.35 14.90
C CYS A 155 9.65 9.52 15.55
N ALA A 156 8.40 9.98 15.48
CA ALA A 156 7.23 9.25 15.98
C ALA A 156 6.98 7.94 15.22
N LEU A 157 7.18 7.92 13.89
CA LEU A 157 7.03 6.71 13.09
C LEU A 157 8.14 5.68 13.36
N PHE A 158 9.39 6.13 13.56
CA PHE A 158 10.50 5.24 13.87
C PHE A 158 10.33 4.58 15.25
N GLY A 159 9.96 5.33 16.30
CA GLY A 159 9.80 4.75 17.64
C GLY A 159 11.02 3.89 18.08
N PRO A 160 10.86 2.58 18.35
CA PRO A 160 11.97 1.69 18.71
C PRO A 160 12.86 1.27 17.52
N VAL A 161 12.45 1.53 16.28
CA VAL A 161 13.16 1.16 15.04
C VAL A 161 14.31 2.11 14.79
N ALA A 162 15.52 1.63 14.56
CA ALA A 162 16.65 2.43 14.07
C ALA A 162 16.62 2.63 12.56
N SER A 163 16.21 1.59 11.83
CA SER A 163 16.15 1.63 10.38
C SER A 163 15.09 0.72 9.79
N PHE A 164 14.45 1.22 8.74
CA PHE A 164 13.58 0.46 7.84
C PHE A 164 14.38 0.02 6.62
N CYS A 165 14.17 -1.21 6.16
CA CYS A 165 14.94 -1.82 5.07
C CYS A 165 14.02 -2.43 4.02
N ASP A 166 14.32 -2.18 2.75
CA ASP A 166 13.80 -2.95 1.61
C ASP A 166 14.88 -3.91 1.16
N LEU A 167 14.55 -5.20 1.06
CA LEU A 167 15.48 -6.22 0.63
C LEU A 167 15.00 -6.79 -0.69
N SER A 168 15.76 -6.57 -1.76
CA SER A 168 15.44 -7.17 -3.04
C SER A 168 15.92 -8.64 -3.06
N PRO A 169 15.23 -9.55 -3.78
CA PRO A 169 15.70 -10.92 -3.98
C PRO A 169 17.13 -11.02 -4.54
N ASP A 170 17.58 -10.00 -5.28
CA ASP A 170 18.93 -9.90 -5.83
C ASP A 170 20.03 -9.56 -4.81
N GLY A 171 19.67 -9.39 -3.53
CA GLY A 171 20.59 -9.12 -2.43
C GLY A 171 20.88 -7.64 -2.19
N LYS A 172 20.30 -6.73 -2.98
CA LYS A 172 20.38 -5.29 -2.68
C LYS A 172 19.50 -4.93 -1.50
N VAL A 173 20.00 -4.04 -0.65
CA VAL A 173 19.26 -3.52 0.49
C VAL A 173 19.20 -2.01 0.40
N GLN A 174 17.99 -1.45 0.49
CA GLN A 174 17.80 -0.01 0.68
C GLN A 174 17.41 0.25 2.13
N THR A 175 18.07 1.21 2.75
CA THR A 175 17.86 1.52 4.17
C THR A 175 17.43 2.97 4.34
N LEU A 176 16.42 3.17 5.20
CA LEU A 176 16.00 4.47 5.69
C LEU A 176 16.28 4.57 7.19
N SER A 177 17.01 5.59 7.59
CA SER A 177 17.35 5.89 8.99
C SER A 177 17.19 7.37 9.29
N LEU A 178 16.98 7.71 10.56
CA LEU A 178 17.00 9.11 11.00
C LEU A 178 18.44 9.59 11.14
N ILE A 179 18.75 10.76 10.58
CA ILE A 179 20.05 11.43 10.78
C ILE A 179 20.23 11.81 12.24
N SER A 180 19.15 12.27 12.88
CA SER A 180 19.09 12.54 14.31
C SER A 180 17.71 12.23 14.86
N ARG A 181 17.67 11.62 16.05
CA ARG A 181 16.43 11.46 16.80
C ARG A 181 16.17 12.71 17.63
N GLU A 182 15.03 13.34 17.40
CA GLU A 182 14.58 14.50 18.15
C GLU A 182 13.37 14.12 19.02
N PRO A 183 13.26 14.64 20.26
CA PRO A 183 12.03 14.50 21.03
C PRO A 183 10.84 15.05 20.22
N HIS A 184 9.76 14.28 20.16
CA HIS A 184 8.51 14.72 19.55
C HIS A 184 7.41 14.84 20.60
N THR A 185 6.43 15.70 20.34
CA THR A 185 5.23 15.85 21.18
C THR A 185 4.01 15.17 20.57
N ILE A 186 4.19 14.42 19.48
CA ILE A 186 3.10 13.70 18.79
C ILE A 186 2.58 12.60 19.73
N PRO A 187 1.29 12.64 20.11
CA PRO A 187 0.70 11.66 21.02
C PRO A 187 0.49 10.31 20.31
N ASP A 188 0.59 9.22 21.05
CA ASP A 188 0.27 7.87 20.57
C ASP A 188 -1.25 7.66 20.53
N THR A 189 -1.89 8.13 19.46
CA THR A 189 -3.32 7.96 19.21
C THR A 189 -3.59 6.87 18.18
N LEU A 190 -4.77 6.26 18.28
CA LEU A 190 -5.30 5.31 17.31
C LEU A 190 -6.79 5.63 17.11
N PRO A 191 -7.25 5.98 15.89
CA PRO A 191 -6.47 6.10 14.66
C PRO A 191 -5.43 7.24 14.68
N ARG A 192 -4.41 7.13 13.82
CA ARG A 192 -3.43 8.21 13.57
C ARG A 192 -3.97 9.15 12.52
N GLN A 193 -3.97 10.45 12.80
CA GLN A 193 -4.34 11.43 11.80
C GLN A 193 -3.14 11.72 10.88
N LEU A 194 -3.29 11.44 9.59
CA LEU A 194 -2.28 11.80 8.59
C LEU A 194 -2.52 13.22 8.09
N SER A 195 -1.43 13.95 7.81
CA SER A 195 -1.51 15.22 7.11
C SER A 195 -1.95 15.02 5.65
N ASN A 196 -2.43 16.09 5.00
CA ASN A 196 -2.78 16.04 3.57
C ASN A 196 -1.60 15.57 2.71
N GLY A 197 -0.39 16.04 3.01
CA GLY A 197 0.83 15.66 2.28
C GLY A 197 1.17 14.18 2.46
N GLN A 198 1.09 13.68 3.69
CA GLN A 198 1.30 12.26 3.98
C GLN A 198 0.26 11.38 3.26
N TRP A 199 -1.04 11.71 3.38
CA TRP A 199 -2.11 10.99 2.72
C TRP A 199 -1.92 10.93 1.19
N GLN A 200 -1.65 12.06 0.56
CA GLN A 200 -1.41 12.12 -0.89
C GLN A 200 -0.17 11.30 -1.29
N SER A 201 0.91 11.35 -0.50
CA SER A 201 2.14 10.62 -0.81
C SER A 201 1.98 9.10 -0.81
N ILE A 202 1.14 8.55 0.07
CA ILE A 202 0.90 7.10 0.14
C ILE A 202 -0.17 6.63 -0.84
N MET A 203 -1.11 7.49 -1.23
CA MET A 203 -2.15 7.16 -2.22
C MET A 203 -1.62 7.23 -3.65
N ALA A 204 -0.74 8.19 -3.96
CA ALA A 204 -0.27 8.44 -5.32
C ALA A 204 0.37 7.21 -6.01
N PRO A 205 1.23 6.39 -5.36
CA PRO A 205 1.78 5.19 -5.99
C PRO A 205 0.72 4.13 -6.32
N SER A 206 -0.23 3.90 -5.41
CA SER A 206 -1.35 2.97 -5.60
C SER A 206 -2.22 3.42 -6.77
N GLU A 207 -2.60 4.70 -6.78
CA GLU A 207 -3.36 5.29 -7.90
C GLU A 207 -2.60 5.16 -9.22
N HIS A 208 -1.30 5.45 -9.21
CA HIS A 208 -0.47 5.36 -10.41
C HIS A 208 -0.34 3.91 -10.92
N GLN A 209 -0.20 2.92 -10.04
CA GLN A 209 -0.20 1.50 -10.43
C GLN A 209 -1.55 1.07 -11.00
N VAL A 210 -2.66 1.48 -10.36
CA VAL A 210 -4.01 1.21 -10.86
C VAL A 210 -4.19 1.81 -12.25
N LEU A 211 -3.80 3.07 -12.45
CA LEU A 211 -3.85 3.75 -13.74
C LEU A 211 -2.97 3.03 -14.78
N LYS A 212 -1.75 2.59 -14.43
CA LYS A 212 -0.91 1.79 -15.33
C LYS A 212 -1.58 0.50 -15.79
N ARG A 213 -2.27 -0.22 -14.90
CA ARG A 213 -3.04 -1.43 -15.27
C ARG A 213 -4.16 -1.10 -16.24
N TYR A 214 -4.89 0.00 -16.01
CA TYR A 214 -5.91 0.45 -16.94
C TYR A 214 -5.34 0.87 -18.30
N MET A 215 -4.23 1.62 -18.32
CA MET A 215 -3.53 2.00 -19.55
C MET A 215 -3.06 0.78 -20.33
N ALA A 216 -2.50 -0.23 -19.66
CA ALA A 216 -2.10 -1.49 -20.29
C ALA A 216 -3.31 -2.24 -20.89
N HIS A 217 -4.44 -2.25 -20.18
CA HIS A 217 -5.70 -2.80 -20.69
C HIS A 217 -6.16 -2.06 -21.95
N LEU A 218 -6.20 -0.72 -21.91
CA LEU A 218 -6.58 0.10 -23.06
C LEU A 218 -5.68 -0.17 -24.28
N LYS A 219 -4.36 -0.21 -24.09
CA LYS A 219 -3.41 -0.58 -25.16
C LYS A 219 -3.64 -1.98 -25.72
N SER A 220 -4.03 -2.94 -24.88
CA SER A 220 -4.20 -4.32 -25.30
C SER A 220 -5.47 -4.54 -26.11
N TYR A 221 -6.58 -3.89 -25.73
CA TYR A 221 -7.91 -4.22 -26.25
C TYR A 221 -8.56 -3.13 -27.12
N HIS A 222 -8.04 -1.90 -27.10
CA HIS A 222 -8.63 -0.78 -27.86
C HIS A 222 -7.62 -0.23 -28.88
N PRO A 223 -7.83 -0.47 -30.20
CA PRO A 223 -6.91 -0.04 -31.26
C PRO A 223 -6.55 1.45 -31.22
N ARG A 224 -7.48 2.30 -30.81
CA ARG A 224 -7.28 3.76 -30.65
C ARG A 224 -6.09 4.12 -29.75
N TRP A 225 -5.77 3.29 -28.76
CA TRP A 225 -4.74 3.57 -27.75
C TRP A 225 -3.45 2.79 -27.95
N GLN A 226 -3.37 1.87 -28.93
CA GLN A 226 -2.17 1.04 -29.15
C GLN A 226 -0.92 1.89 -29.40
N ASP A 227 -1.04 2.89 -30.27
CA ASP A 227 0.06 3.75 -30.70
C ASP A 227 0.07 5.15 -30.06
N SER A 228 -0.80 5.39 -29.06
CA SER A 228 -0.88 6.70 -28.40
C SER A 228 0.35 6.95 -27.53
N ASP A 229 0.77 8.21 -27.44
CA ASP A 229 1.79 8.62 -26.49
C ASP A 229 1.31 8.40 -25.03
N GLU A 230 2.27 8.15 -24.15
CA GLU A 230 1.98 7.75 -22.77
C GLU A 230 1.32 8.87 -21.96
N GLU A 231 1.63 10.13 -22.24
CA GLU A 231 1.09 11.29 -21.52
C GLU A 231 -0.40 11.51 -21.85
N SER A 232 -0.77 11.43 -23.13
CA SER A 232 -2.17 11.51 -23.57
C SER A 232 -3.00 10.38 -22.99
N LEU A 233 -2.50 9.14 -23.07
CA LEU A 233 -3.20 7.98 -22.52
C LEU A 233 -3.34 8.07 -20.99
N PHE A 234 -2.30 8.52 -20.29
CA PHE A 234 -2.35 8.72 -18.85
C PHE A 234 -3.39 9.78 -18.47
N THR A 235 -3.38 10.92 -19.16
CA THR A 235 -4.32 12.02 -18.93
C THR A 235 -5.77 11.58 -19.17
N PHE A 236 -6.03 10.87 -20.27
CA PHE A 236 -7.33 10.29 -20.57
C PHE A 236 -7.77 9.32 -19.46
N THR A 237 -6.93 8.33 -19.15
CA THR A 237 -7.23 7.27 -18.19
C THR A 237 -7.54 7.85 -16.81
N ARG A 238 -6.72 8.79 -16.34
CA ARG A 238 -6.93 9.45 -15.04
C ARG A 238 -8.26 10.20 -15.01
N ARG A 239 -8.52 11.04 -16.02
CA ARG A 239 -9.75 11.84 -16.09
C ARG A 239 -10.99 10.95 -16.12
N GLN A 240 -10.99 9.90 -16.91
CA GLN A 240 -12.15 9.01 -17.05
C GLN A 240 -12.36 8.11 -15.84
N ALA A 241 -11.28 7.62 -15.20
CA ALA A 241 -11.41 6.89 -13.94
C ALA A 241 -11.99 7.77 -12.82
N GLU A 242 -11.61 9.05 -12.76
CA GLU A 242 -12.19 10.02 -11.83
C GLU A 242 -13.67 10.26 -12.12
N GLN A 243 -14.05 10.46 -13.40
CA GLN A 243 -15.46 10.62 -13.79
C GLN A 243 -16.30 9.38 -13.44
N ALA A 244 -15.78 8.17 -13.63
CA ALA A 244 -16.46 6.94 -13.23
C ALA A 244 -16.76 6.93 -11.73
N ARG A 245 -15.77 7.25 -10.89
CA ARG A 245 -15.93 7.32 -9.43
C ARG A 245 -16.94 8.38 -9.01
N LEU A 246 -16.90 9.57 -9.62
CA LEU A 246 -17.88 10.64 -9.37
C LEU A 246 -19.32 10.23 -9.70
N ASN A 247 -19.50 9.29 -10.63
CA ASN A 247 -20.80 8.71 -10.98
C ASN A 247 -21.13 7.42 -10.20
N GLY A 248 -20.37 7.11 -9.15
CA GLY A 248 -20.63 6.00 -8.23
C GLY A 248 -19.97 4.66 -8.61
N PHE A 249 -19.15 4.61 -9.66
CA PHE A 249 -18.45 3.40 -10.09
C PHE A 249 -17.08 3.28 -9.42
N ASN A 250 -17.03 2.50 -8.33
CA ASN A 250 -15.86 2.45 -7.44
C ASN A 250 -15.01 1.18 -7.54
N ASN A 251 -15.46 0.14 -8.26
CA ASN A 251 -14.70 -1.10 -8.42
C ASN A 251 -13.94 -1.13 -9.76
N ASP A 252 -12.82 -1.87 -9.80
CA ASP A 252 -11.94 -1.96 -10.97
C ASP A 252 -12.67 -2.42 -12.24
N ARG A 253 -13.61 -3.36 -12.12
CA ARG A 253 -14.36 -3.90 -13.26
C ARG A 253 -15.22 -2.83 -13.92
N ASP A 254 -15.93 -2.04 -13.12
CA ASP A 254 -16.79 -0.98 -13.63
C ASP A 254 -15.98 0.19 -14.19
N ILE A 255 -14.85 0.53 -13.57
CA ILE A 255 -13.94 1.56 -14.10
C ILE A 255 -13.36 1.14 -15.46
N VAL A 256 -12.95 -0.13 -15.63
CA VAL A 256 -12.47 -0.63 -16.93
C VAL A 256 -13.57 -0.58 -18.00
N ARG A 257 -14.82 -0.95 -17.66
CA ARG A 257 -15.95 -0.86 -18.60
C ARG A 257 -16.30 0.58 -18.94
N TRP A 258 -16.23 1.49 -17.97
CA TRP A 258 -16.37 2.92 -18.21
C TRP A 258 -15.32 3.44 -19.19
N LEU A 259 -14.05 3.06 -18.98
CA LEU A 259 -12.95 3.45 -19.86
C LEU A 259 -13.14 2.93 -21.29
N ALA A 260 -13.67 1.72 -21.45
CA ALA A 260 -14.05 1.18 -22.74
C ALA A 260 -15.16 2.03 -23.39
N LEU A 261 -16.24 2.34 -22.67
CA LEU A 261 -17.33 3.19 -23.19
C LEU A 261 -16.82 4.58 -23.61
N ALA A 262 -16.01 5.23 -22.79
CA ALA A 262 -15.42 6.53 -23.11
C ALA A 262 -14.45 6.48 -24.30
N THR A 263 -13.88 5.32 -24.59
CA THR A 263 -13.00 5.11 -25.74
C THR A 263 -13.80 4.98 -27.04
N GLU A 264 -14.87 4.19 -27.01
CA GLU A 264 -15.70 3.85 -28.18
C GLU A 264 -16.75 4.93 -28.50
N LEU A 265 -17.31 5.60 -27.50
CA LEU A 265 -18.40 6.58 -27.62
C LEU A 265 -17.98 8.03 -27.36
N GLU A 266 -16.67 8.25 -27.22
CA GLU A 266 -16.08 9.50 -26.73
C GLU A 266 -16.37 9.81 -25.25
N PRO A 267 -15.49 10.59 -24.57
CA PRO A 267 -15.64 10.99 -23.17
C PRO A 267 -17.00 11.55 -22.73
N ASP A 268 -17.71 12.20 -23.65
CA ASP A 268 -18.93 12.94 -23.36
C ASP A 268 -20.20 12.09 -23.51
N PHE A 269 -20.07 10.77 -23.73
CA PHE A 269 -21.21 9.83 -23.82
C PHE A 269 -22.17 9.93 -22.62
N ILE A 270 -21.65 10.33 -21.45
CA ILE A 270 -22.45 10.52 -20.23
C ILE A 270 -23.49 11.63 -20.35
N LEU A 271 -23.29 12.58 -21.27
CA LEU A 271 -24.21 13.69 -21.51
C LEU A 271 -25.39 13.24 -22.40
N GLN A 272 -25.31 12.05 -22.99
CA GLN A 272 -26.37 11.54 -23.85
C GLN A 272 -27.64 11.24 -23.05
N PRO A 273 -28.84 11.50 -23.62
CA PRO A 273 -30.11 11.31 -22.90
C PRO A 273 -30.36 9.87 -22.42
N TRP A 274 -29.79 8.86 -23.09
CA TRP A 274 -29.90 7.47 -22.67
C TRP A 274 -29.01 7.19 -21.44
N ALA A 275 -27.79 7.73 -21.39
CA ALA A 275 -26.86 7.55 -20.30
C ALA A 275 -27.37 8.25 -19.02
N GLN A 276 -27.82 9.50 -19.13
CA GLN A 276 -28.40 10.26 -18.02
C GLN A 276 -29.60 9.54 -17.37
N ARG A 277 -30.46 8.91 -18.18
CA ARG A 277 -31.59 8.12 -17.67
C ARG A 277 -31.15 6.94 -16.80
N ILE A 278 -30.04 6.28 -17.16
CA ILE A 278 -29.50 5.14 -16.41
C ILE A 278 -28.76 5.62 -15.15
N LEU A 279 -28.00 6.70 -15.24
CA LEU A 279 -27.27 7.27 -14.10
C LEU A 279 -28.21 7.76 -12.98
N ALA A 280 -29.41 8.24 -13.35
CA ALA A 280 -30.44 8.64 -12.39
C ALA A 280 -31.15 7.46 -11.68
N GLN A 281 -30.94 6.21 -12.14
CA GLN A 281 -31.58 5.02 -11.58
C GLN A 281 -30.78 4.46 -10.39
N PRO A 282 -31.42 3.67 -9.49
CA PRO A 282 -30.72 2.96 -8.42
C PRO A 282 -29.57 2.08 -8.93
N GLU A 283 -28.60 1.76 -8.07
CA GLU A 283 -27.43 0.95 -8.43
C GLU A 283 -27.83 -0.40 -9.03
N ASN A 284 -28.79 -1.08 -8.41
CA ASN A 284 -29.29 -2.38 -8.86
C ASN A 284 -30.76 -2.30 -9.27
N ILE A 285 -31.08 -2.85 -10.44
CA ILE A 285 -32.46 -3.13 -10.87
C ILE A 285 -32.52 -4.59 -11.31
N GLY A 286 -33.28 -5.40 -10.57
CA GLY A 286 -33.31 -6.84 -10.77
C GLY A 286 -31.92 -7.46 -10.55
N THR A 287 -31.42 -8.17 -11.55
CA THR A 287 -30.09 -8.81 -11.52
C THR A 287 -28.98 -7.97 -12.17
N GLN A 288 -29.32 -6.82 -12.75
CA GLN A 288 -28.36 -5.96 -13.45
C GLN A 288 -27.92 -4.80 -12.57
N ASN A 289 -26.61 -4.60 -12.50
CA ASN A 289 -26.07 -3.39 -11.90
C ASN A 289 -26.18 -2.20 -12.89
N ARG A 290 -25.82 -1.00 -12.44
CA ARG A 290 -25.92 0.21 -13.25
C ARG A 290 -24.97 0.17 -14.45
N MET A 291 -23.76 -0.34 -14.26
CA MET A 291 -22.76 -0.46 -15.33
C MET A 291 -23.20 -1.43 -16.44
N ASP A 292 -23.84 -2.55 -16.08
CA ASP A 292 -24.40 -3.51 -17.04
C ASP A 292 -25.42 -2.84 -17.95
N ARG A 293 -26.35 -2.07 -17.36
CA ARG A 293 -27.37 -1.34 -18.13
C ARG A 293 -26.75 -0.26 -19.01
N LEU A 294 -25.77 0.47 -18.49
CA LEU A 294 -25.05 1.50 -19.25
C LEU A 294 -24.37 0.89 -20.47
N TYR A 295 -23.73 -0.28 -20.30
CA TYR A 295 -23.07 -1.00 -21.38
C TYR A 295 -24.05 -1.57 -22.41
N SER A 296 -25.18 -2.12 -21.98
CA SER A 296 -26.22 -2.60 -22.91
C SER A 296 -26.82 -1.47 -23.73
N ALA A 297 -27.14 -0.33 -23.10
CA ALA A 297 -27.69 0.83 -23.81
C ALA A 297 -26.68 1.46 -24.79
N ALA A 298 -25.38 1.40 -24.47
CA ALA A 298 -24.32 1.79 -25.39
C ALA A 298 -24.30 0.92 -26.66
N LEU A 299 -24.43 -0.41 -26.52
CA LEU A 299 -24.51 -1.34 -27.65
C LEU A 299 -25.73 -1.06 -28.52
N GLU A 300 -26.91 -0.91 -27.91
CA GLU A 300 -28.14 -0.55 -28.63
C GLU A 300 -28.01 0.78 -29.38
N HIS A 301 -27.29 1.76 -28.81
CA HIS A 301 -27.06 3.04 -29.47
C HIS A 301 -26.15 2.90 -30.69
N GLN A 302 -25.05 2.15 -30.59
CA GLN A 302 -24.15 1.89 -31.72
C GLN A 302 -24.82 1.08 -32.83
N GLU A 303 -25.71 0.14 -32.50
CA GLU A 303 -26.50 -0.59 -33.50
C GLU A 303 -27.45 0.34 -34.25
N ASN A 304 -28.08 1.29 -33.55
CA ASN A 304 -29.01 2.25 -34.16
C ASN A 304 -28.31 3.35 -34.98
N GLU A 305 -27.05 3.72 -34.66
CA GLU A 305 -26.27 4.68 -35.45
C GLU A 305 -25.66 4.08 -36.72
N ASN A 306 -25.46 2.76 -36.75
CA ASN A 306 -24.91 2.02 -37.89
C ASN A 306 -25.99 1.45 -38.84
N ALA A 307 -27.28 1.66 -38.55
CA ALA A 307 -28.43 1.20 -39.33
C ALA A 307 -29.00 2.31 -40.21
#